data_AF-A0A172QV23-F1
#
_entry.id   AF-A0A172QV23-F1
#
_cell.length_a   1.000
_cell.length_b   1.000
_cell.length_c   1.000
_cell.angle_alpha   90.00
_cell.angle_beta   90.00
_cell.angle_gamma   90.00
#
_symmetry.space_group_name_H-M   'P 1'
#
loop_
_entity.id
_entity.type
_entity.pdbx_description
1 polymer ?
#
loop_
_entity_poly.entity_id
_entity_poly.type
_entity_poly.pdbx_seq_one_letter_code
_entity_poly.pdbx_strand_id
1 'polypeptide(L)'
;MSVVKVRTGIPALVRSKAMMTCILFVLICVPFLLLFLLAMQDAEDTMRTLYTLAATLPGCGIVAAVLAMCVVWGRRRKAVLIIGDQVQIPRSGVSFSFAELDTVQLWSDQKSRSHVALLPSHIEERVETTGVLSIRPYTVTFPRGATPQPFELAEILLSQKPELKLDRLGRL
;
A
#
# COMPACT_ATOMS: atom_id res chain seq x y z
N MET A 1 0.26 6.16 24.65
CA MET A 1 1.42 5.93 23.76
C MET A 1 1.32 6.78 22.49
N SER A 2 2.42 6.98 21.74
CA SER A 2 2.35 7.54 20.38
C SER A 2 1.87 6.47 19.39
N VAL A 3 0.83 6.78 18.62
CA VAL A 3 0.21 5.81 17.69
C VAL A 3 1.08 5.65 16.44
N VAL A 4 1.69 4.49 16.27
CA VAL A 4 2.48 4.11 15.10
C VAL A 4 1.58 3.44 14.07
N LYS A 5 1.43 4.06 12.89
CA LYS A 5 0.65 3.50 11.78
C LYS A 5 1.59 3.06 10.68
N VAL A 6 1.67 1.77 10.41
CA VAL A 6 2.45 1.24 9.28
C VAL A 6 1.62 1.42 8.00
N ARG A 7 2.17 2.21 7.08
CA ARG A 7 1.55 2.53 5.79
C ARG A 7 2.54 2.24 4.66
N THR A 8 2.02 2.13 3.45
CA THR A 8 2.86 2.24 2.25
C THR A 8 3.55 3.60 2.23
N GLY A 9 4.88 3.61 2.10
CA GLY A 9 5.63 4.84 1.93
C GLY A 9 5.28 5.52 0.60
N ILE A 10 5.27 6.86 0.64
CA ILE A 10 5.01 7.74 -0.52
C ILE A 10 5.90 7.38 -1.74
N PRO A 11 7.23 7.15 -1.64
CA PRO A 11 8.06 6.90 -2.81
C PRO A 11 7.78 5.55 -3.50
N ALA A 12 7.30 4.54 -2.76
CA ALA A 12 6.94 3.25 -3.34
C ALA A 12 5.61 3.28 -4.12
N LEU A 13 4.73 4.24 -3.82
CA LEU A 13 3.55 4.51 -4.64
C LEU A 13 3.93 5.16 -5.97
N VAL A 14 4.83 6.14 -5.96
CA VAL A 14 5.26 6.88 -7.15
C VAL A 14 5.94 5.95 -8.17
N ARG A 15 6.69 4.94 -7.70
CA ARG A 15 7.40 3.98 -8.57
C ARG A 15 6.55 2.78 -9.04
N SER A 16 5.23 2.82 -8.84
CA SER A 16 4.35 1.72 -9.22
C SER A 16 4.11 1.65 -10.73
N LYS A 17 4.03 0.43 -11.29
CA LYS A 17 3.65 0.21 -12.70
C LYS A 17 2.36 0.94 -13.08
N ALA A 18 1.40 1.04 -12.15
CA ALA A 18 0.13 1.73 -12.35
C ALA A 18 0.30 3.25 -12.56
N MET A 19 1.25 3.87 -11.85
CA MET A 19 1.60 5.28 -12.03
C MET A 19 2.24 5.50 -13.40
N MET A 20 3.16 4.62 -13.78
CA MET A 20 3.84 4.69 -15.08
C MET A 20 2.86 4.54 -16.25
N THR A 21 1.93 3.59 -16.18
CA THR A 21 0.87 3.44 -17.20
C THR A 21 -0.06 4.64 -17.24
N CYS A 22 -0.39 5.24 -16.08
CA CYS A 22 -1.24 6.42 -16.02
C CYS A 22 -0.55 7.64 -16.64
N ILE A 23 0.73 7.86 -16.32
CA ILE A 23 1.53 8.95 -16.88
C ILE A 23 1.67 8.77 -18.40
N LEU A 24 1.99 7.56 -18.87
CA LEU A 24 2.11 7.27 -20.30
C LEU A 24 0.79 7.51 -21.03
N PHE A 25 -0.32 7.07 -20.44
CA PHE A 25 -1.65 7.25 -21.02
C PHE A 25 -2.02 8.74 -21.13
N VAL A 26 -1.79 9.53 -20.08
CA VAL A 26 -2.02 10.98 -20.09
C VAL A 26 -1.10 11.66 -21.12
N LEU A 27 0.18 11.27 -21.19
CA LEU A 27 1.13 11.79 -22.18
C LEU A 27 0.70 11.55 -23.63
N ILE A 28 -0.02 10.46 -23.90
CA ILE A 28 -0.58 10.18 -25.23
C ILE A 28 -1.88 10.96 -25.43
N CYS A 29 -2.80 10.97 -24.46
CA CYS A 29 -4.11 11.62 -24.64
C CYS A 29 -4.05 13.15 -24.70
N VAL A 30 -3.13 13.79 -23.97
CA VAL A 30 -2.97 15.25 -23.94
C VAL A 30 -2.65 15.86 -25.31
N PRO A 31 -1.67 15.38 -26.10
CA PRO A 31 -1.39 15.94 -27.41
C PRO A 31 -2.55 15.74 -28.39
N PHE A 32 -3.26 14.60 -28.35
CA PHE A 32 -4.47 14.41 -29.17
C PHE A 32 -5.58 15.40 -28.77
N LEU A 33 -5.81 15.60 -27.47
CA LEU A 33 -6.78 16.56 -26.97
C LEU A 33 -6.42 17.99 -27.44
N LEU A 34 -5.14 18.38 -27.33
CA LEU A 34 -4.67 19.68 -27.80
C LEU A 34 -4.81 19.84 -29.31
N LEU A 35 -4.49 18.80 -30.10
CA LEU A 35 -4.68 18.81 -31.55
C LEU A 35 -6.13 19.05 -31.93
N PHE A 36 -7.07 18.34 -31.28
CA PHE A 36 -8.49 18.53 -31.55
C PHE A 36 -8.99 19.89 -31.09
N LEU A 37 -8.51 20.42 -29.96
CA LEU A 37 -8.88 21.76 -29.48
C LEU A 37 -8.35 22.88 -30.38
N LEU A 38 -7.13 22.76 -30.88
CA LEU A 38 -6.55 23.70 -31.85
C LEU A 38 -7.30 23.63 -33.18
N ALA A 39 -7.53 22.42 -33.72
CA ALA A 39 -8.30 22.23 -34.94
C ALA A 39 -9.75 22.73 -34.81
N MET A 40 -10.31 22.72 -33.61
CA MET A 40 -11.65 23.26 -33.33
C MET A 40 -11.71 24.79 -33.41
N GLN A 41 -10.59 25.51 -33.27
CA GLN A 41 -10.56 26.98 -33.38
C GLN A 41 -10.79 27.44 -34.82
N ASP A 42 -10.31 26.66 -35.80
CA ASP A 42 -10.39 26.97 -37.22
C ASP A 42 -11.60 26.32 -37.93
N ALA A 43 -12.46 25.62 -37.18
CA ALA A 43 -13.53 24.80 -37.73
C ALA A 43 -14.92 25.47 -37.65
N GLU A 44 -15.65 25.49 -38.76
CA GLU A 44 -17.04 25.94 -38.83
C GLU A 44 -18.06 24.79 -38.62
N ASP A 45 -19.18 25.12 -37.98
CA ASP A 45 -20.39 24.34 -37.70
C ASP A 45 -20.24 22.81 -37.59
N THR A 46 -20.29 22.09 -38.72
CA THR A 46 -20.28 20.63 -38.76
C THR A 46 -18.92 20.02 -38.39
N MET A 47 -17.81 20.65 -38.78
CA MET A 47 -16.47 20.20 -38.37
C MET A 47 -16.24 20.47 -36.88
N ARG A 48 -16.79 21.57 -36.37
CA ARG A 48 -16.68 21.93 -34.95
C ARG A 48 -17.37 20.90 -34.05
N THR A 49 -18.57 20.44 -34.41
CA THR A 49 -19.27 19.37 -33.69
C THR A 49 -18.51 18.04 -33.74
N LEU A 50 -17.94 17.66 -34.89
CA LEU A 50 -17.10 16.46 -34.99
C LEU A 50 -15.83 16.56 -34.13
N TYR A 51 -15.15 17.70 -34.10
CA TYR A 51 -13.99 17.92 -33.23
C TYR A 51 -14.36 17.91 -31.75
N THR A 52 -15.53 18.44 -31.36
CA THR A 52 -15.99 18.31 -29.97
C THR A 52 -16.20 16.86 -29.58
N LEU A 53 -16.85 16.06 -30.43
CA LEU A 53 -17.05 14.63 -30.19
C LEU A 53 -15.70 13.89 -30.10
N ALA A 54 -14.79 14.18 -31.03
CA ALA A 54 -13.44 13.62 -31.04
C ALA A 54 -12.62 14.00 -29.79
N ALA A 55 -12.78 15.22 -29.27
CA ALA A 55 -12.10 15.68 -28.06
C ALA A 55 -12.67 15.08 -26.76
N THR A 56 -13.95 14.68 -26.74
CA THR A 56 -14.54 14.02 -25.57
C THR A 56 -13.88 12.69 -25.24
N LEU A 57 -13.47 11.92 -26.24
CA LEU A 57 -12.78 10.63 -26.07
C LEU A 57 -11.47 10.75 -25.26
N PRO A 58 -10.47 11.57 -25.66
CA PRO A 58 -9.26 11.78 -24.88
C PRO A 58 -9.55 12.50 -23.55
N GLY A 59 -10.55 13.40 -23.51
CA GLY A 59 -10.97 14.04 -22.25
C GLY A 59 -11.48 13.04 -21.21
N CYS A 60 -12.42 12.18 -21.59
CA CYS A 60 -12.92 11.08 -20.76
C CYS A 60 -11.80 10.12 -20.36
N GLY A 61 -10.89 9.81 -21.28
CA GLY A 61 -9.71 8.99 -21.00
C GLY A 61 -8.85 9.57 -19.87
N ILE A 62 -8.53 10.86 -19.93
CA ILE A 62 -7.73 11.54 -18.90
C ILE A 62 -8.45 11.50 -17.55
N VAL A 63 -9.76 11.80 -17.52
CA VAL A 63 -10.56 11.76 -16.30
C VAL A 63 -10.58 10.34 -15.70
N ALA A 64 -10.81 9.32 -16.52
CA ALA A 64 -10.78 7.92 -16.09
C ALA A 64 -9.42 7.50 -15.53
N ALA A 65 -8.33 7.94 -16.16
CA ALA A 65 -6.97 7.66 -15.71
C ALA A 65 -6.70 8.31 -14.33
N VAL A 66 -7.09 9.57 -14.15
CA VAL A 66 -6.97 10.28 -12.86
C VAL A 66 -7.79 9.58 -11.77
N LEU A 67 -9.04 9.20 -12.06
CA LEU A 67 -9.89 8.48 -11.12
C LEU A 67 -9.29 7.12 -10.74
N ALA A 68 -8.80 6.35 -11.72
CA ALA A 68 -8.13 5.08 -11.46
C ALA A 68 -6.90 5.27 -10.56
N MET A 69 -6.12 6.33 -10.79
CA MET A 69 -4.97 6.67 -9.95
C MET A 69 -5.40 7.02 -8.52
N CYS A 70 -6.44 7.84 -8.33
CA CYS A 70 -7.00 8.14 -7.01
C CYS A 70 -7.47 6.88 -6.27
N VAL A 71 -8.15 5.96 -6.98
CA VAL A 71 -8.62 4.70 -6.40
C VAL A 71 -7.45 3.79 -6.01
N VAL A 72 -6.44 3.64 -6.87
CA VAL A 72 -5.23 2.85 -6.57
C VAL A 72 -4.49 3.44 -5.38
N TRP A 73 -4.37 4.77 -5.33
CA TRP A 73 -3.74 5.50 -4.24
C TRP A 73 -4.49 5.26 -2.91
N GLY A 74 -5.82 5.41 -2.93
CA GLY A 74 -6.67 5.16 -1.76
C GLY A 74 -6.61 3.72 -1.26
N ARG A 75 -6.63 2.74 -2.19
CA ARG A 75 -6.49 1.31 -1.84
C ARG A 75 -5.12 1.00 -1.26
N ARG A 76 -4.04 1.58 -1.81
CA ARG A 76 -2.67 1.32 -1.36
C ARG A 76 -2.30 2.04 -0.07
N ARG A 77 -2.93 3.18 0.26
CA ARG A 77 -2.70 3.93 1.50
C ARG A 77 -3.42 3.39 2.74
N LYS A 78 -4.22 2.32 2.62
CA LYS A 78 -4.82 1.67 3.80
C LYS A 78 -3.71 1.19 4.73
N ALA A 79 -3.80 1.57 6.01
CA ALA A 79 -2.84 1.14 7.02
C ALA A 79 -2.93 -0.38 7.17
N VAL A 80 -1.79 -1.05 7.09
CA VAL A 80 -1.73 -2.52 7.17
C VAL A 80 -1.59 -2.97 8.62
N LEU A 81 -1.11 -2.08 9.48
CA LEU A 81 -0.92 -2.30 10.91
C LEU A 81 -1.03 -0.96 11.64
N ILE A 82 -1.77 -0.95 12.74
CA ILE A 82 -1.96 0.21 13.62
C ILE A 82 -1.54 -0.25 15.01
N ILE A 83 -0.55 0.42 15.59
CA ILE A 83 -0.03 0.13 16.93
C ILE A 83 -0.19 1.39 17.76
N GLY A 84 -1.10 1.36 18.72
CA GLY A 84 -1.23 2.36 19.78
C GLY A 84 -1.29 1.64 21.12
N ASP A 85 -2.20 2.02 21.99
CA ASP A 85 -2.49 1.24 23.22
C ASP A 85 -3.05 -0.17 22.88
N GLN A 86 -3.56 -0.34 21.65
CA GLN A 86 -3.94 -1.62 21.07
C GLN A 86 -3.20 -1.86 19.73
N VAL A 87 -2.86 -3.11 19.49
CA VAL A 87 -2.35 -3.61 18.20
C VAL A 87 -3.55 -4.04 17.37
N GLN A 88 -3.75 -3.41 16.22
CA GLN A 88 -4.83 -3.73 15.29
C GLN A 88 -4.26 -4.13 13.93
N ILE A 89 -4.73 -5.29 13.44
CA ILE A 89 -4.41 -5.83 12.12
C ILE A 89 -5.69 -5.78 11.28
N PRO A 90 -5.93 -4.71 10.49
CA PRO A 90 -7.20 -4.50 9.79
C PRO A 90 -7.54 -5.59 8.77
N ARG A 91 -6.53 -6.32 8.27
CA ARG A 91 -6.73 -7.37 7.26
C ARG A 91 -7.35 -8.64 7.84
N SER A 92 -6.97 -9.00 9.06
CA SER A 92 -7.49 -10.18 9.77
C SER A 92 -8.60 -9.83 10.74
N GLY A 93 -8.77 -8.54 11.08
CA GLY A 93 -9.74 -8.09 12.09
C GLY A 93 -9.27 -8.32 13.52
N VAL A 94 -8.06 -8.84 13.72
CA VAL A 94 -7.49 -9.11 15.04
C VAL A 94 -7.09 -7.78 15.70
N SER A 95 -7.55 -7.59 16.93
CA SER A 95 -7.16 -6.50 17.80
C SER A 95 -6.86 -7.02 19.20
N PHE A 96 -5.71 -6.66 19.75
CA PHE A 96 -5.34 -7.04 21.12
C PHE A 96 -4.57 -5.91 21.81
N SER A 97 -4.45 -5.99 23.13
CA SER A 97 -3.76 -4.98 23.93
C SER A 97 -2.26 -5.03 23.65
N PHE A 98 -1.60 -3.87 23.54
CA PHE A 98 -0.14 -3.84 23.42
C PHE A 98 0.57 -4.50 24.62
N ALA A 99 -0.05 -4.46 25.80
CA ALA A 99 0.47 -5.11 26.99
C ALA A 99 0.59 -6.64 26.82
N GLU A 100 -0.32 -7.25 26.06
CA GLU A 100 -0.37 -8.69 25.82
C GLU A 100 0.64 -9.15 24.77
N LEU A 101 1.27 -8.23 24.03
CA LEU A 101 2.25 -8.57 23.01
C LEU A 101 3.51 -9.16 23.65
N ASP A 102 3.82 -10.43 23.38
CA ASP A 102 4.99 -11.11 23.95
C ASP A 102 6.10 -11.31 22.93
N THR A 103 5.75 -11.68 21.71
CA THR A 103 6.74 -12.05 20.69
C THR A 103 6.44 -11.42 19.33
N VAL A 104 7.50 -10.95 18.68
CA VAL A 104 7.49 -10.45 17.32
C VAL A 104 8.39 -11.33 16.48
N GLN A 105 7.85 -11.93 15.42
CA GLN A 105 8.62 -12.76 14.48
C GLN A 105 8.72 -12.07 13.13
N LEU A 106 9.92 -11.88 12.61
CA LEU A 106 10.17 -11.29 11.29
C LEU A 106 10.76 -12.33 10.34
N TRP A 107 10.19 -12.41 9.15
CA TRP A 107 10.75 -13.21 8.06
C TRP A 107 10.51 -12.54 6.71
N SER A 108 11.24 -12.98 5.69
CA SER A 108 11.07 -12.56 4.32
C SER A 108 10.77 -13.76 3.42
N ASP A 109 9.74 -13.63 2.58
CA ASP A 109 9.39 -14.62 1.57
C ASP A 109 10.40 -14.57 0.40
N GLN A 110 10.47 -15.64 -0.40
CA GLN A 110 11.29 -15.74 -1.61
C GLN A 110 11.08 -14.59 -2.59
N LYS A 111 9.89 -13.96 -2.60
CA LYS A 111 9.53 -12.79 -3.41
C LYS A 111 10.01 -11.45 -2.84
N SER A 112 10.89 -11.47 -1.83
CA SER A 112 11.42 -10.30 -1.11
C SER A 112 10.30 -9.46 -0.49
N ARG A 113 9.26 -10.12 0.02
CA ARG A 113 8.22 -9.48 0.83
C ARG A 113 8.53 -9.77 2.28
N SER A 114 8.57 -8.73 3.10
CA SER A 114 8.77 -8.88 4.53
C SER A 114 7.44 -9.13 5.22
N HIS A 115 7.44 -10.03 6.18
CA HIS A 115 6.32 -10.44 6.98
C HIS A 115 6.68 -10.27 8.45
N VAL A 116 5.72 -9.84 9.23
CA VAL A 116 5.85 -9.72 10.68
C VAL A 116 4.64 -10.37 11.33
N ALA A 117 4.87 -11.31 12.24
CA ALA A 117 3.83 -11.82 13.13
C ALA A 117 3.94 -11.11 14.48
N LEU A 118 2.80 -10.64 14.98
CA LEU A 118 2.66 -10.00 16.29
C LEU A 118 1.86 -10.95 17.18
N LEU A 119 2.56 -11.69 18.03
CA LEU A 119 1.97 -12.79 18.81
C LEU A 119 1.73 -12.35 20.25
N PRO A 120 0.47 -12.38 20.74
CA PRO A 120 0.17 -12.15 22.13
C PRO A 120 0.63 -13.33 23.00
N SER A 121 0.79 -13.11 24.30
CA SER A 121 1.32 -14.08 25.27
C SER A 121 0.54 -15.39 25.35
N HIS A 122 -0.73 -15.40 24.99
CA HIS A 122 -1.58 -16.59 24.99
C HIS A 122 -1.39 -17.50 23.76
N ILE A 123 -0.57 -17.08 22.78
CA ILE A 123 -0.30 -17.86 21.58
C ILE A 123 1.11 -18.44 21.66
N GLU A 124 1.14 -19.76 21.86
CA GLU A 124 2.38 -20.54 21.92
C GLU A 124 2.88 -20.93 20.52
N GLU A 125 2.03 -20.83 19.50
CA GLU A 125 2.34 -21.19 18.11
C GLU A 125 3.41 -20.26 17.51
N ARG A 126 4.39 -20.84 16.84
CA ARG A 126 5.54 -20.14 16.22
C ARG A 126 5.69 -20.54 14.76
N VAL A 127 6.26 -19.64 13.94
CA VAL A 127 6.54 -19.96 12.53
C VAL A 127 7.46 -21.18 12.41
N GLU A 128 8.48 -21.28 13.26
CA GLU A 128 9.45 -22.38 13.21
C GLU A 128 8.84 -23.74 13.59
N THR A 129 7.87 -23.76 14.52
CA THR A 129 7.36 -25.00 15.12
C THR A 129 6.06 -25.47 14.47
N THR A 130 5.11 -24.56 14.28
CA THR A 130 3.75 -24.87 13.79
C THR A 130 3.50 -24.40 12.35
N GLY A 131 4.47 -23.69 11.76
CA GLY A 131 4.35 -23.12 10.42
C GLY A 131 3.54 -21.82 10.38
N VAL A 132 3.51 -21.19 9.21
CA VAL A 132 2.89 -19.87 9.00
C VAL A 132 1.35 -19.90 9.02
N LEU A 133 0.74 -21.06 8.83
CA LEU A 133 -0.72 -21.19 8.69
C LEU A 133 -1.47 -20.92 9.99
N SER A 134 -0.93 -21.38 11.11
CA SER A 134 -1.55 -21.33 12.43
C SER A 134 -1.59 -19.88 12.97
N ILE A 135 -0.50 -19.13 12.77
CA ILE A 135 -0.39 -17.72 13.17
C ILE A 135 -0.80 -16.72 12.07
N ARG A 136 -1.40 -17.20 10.97
CA ARG A 136 -1.79 -16.36 9.83
C ARG A 136 -2.66 -15.15 10.22
N PRO A 137 -3.61 -15.23 11.18
CA PRO A 137 -4.41 -14.08 11.62
C PRO A 137 -3.57 -12.97 12.27
N TYR A 138 -2.43 -13.32 12.86
CA TYR A 138 -1.52 -12.41 13.55
C TYR A 138 -0.39 -11.90 12.65
N THR A 139 -0.40 -12.31 11.38
CA THR A 139 0.64 -12.01 10.41
C THR A 139 0.28 -10.80 9.55
N VAL A 140 1.21 -9.85 9.48
CA VAL A 140 1.16 -8.66 8.64
C VAL A 140 2.17 -8.81 7.50
N THR A 141 1.70 -8.67 6.27
CA THR A 141 2.60 -8.54 5.10
C THR A 141 2.94 -7.08 4.87
N PHE A 142 4.22 -6.73 4.95
CA PHE A 142 4.67 -5.37 4.71
C PHE A 142 4.62 -5.06 3.21
N PRO A 143 4.02 -3.94 2.81
CA PRO A 143 4.11 -3.50 1.44
C PRO A 143 5.55 -3.06 1.11
N ARG A 144 5.93 -3.11 -0.17
CA ARG A 144 7.23 -2.60 -0.62
C ARG A 144 7.35 -1.12 -0.27
N GLY A 145 8.45 -0.75 0.39
CA GLY A 145 8.71 0.61 0.88
C GLY A 145 7.73 1.07 1.97
N ALA A 146 7.29 0.16 2.85
CA ALA A 146 6.53 0.52 4.04
C ALA A 146 7.30 1.53 4.92
N THR A 147 6.57 2.46 5.52
CA THR A 147 7.09 3.39 6.54
C THR A 147 6.24 3.24 7.80
N PRO A 148 6.84 2.86 8.96
CA PRO A 148 8.24 2.43 9.16
C PRO A 148 8.56 1.09 8.46
N GLN A 149 9.85 0.84 8.22
CA GLN A 149 10.34 -0.45 7.72
C GLN A 149 10.13 -1.56 8.78
N PRO A 150 10.13 -2.86 8.41
CA PRO A 150 9.95 -3.94 9.37
C PRO A 150 10.95 -3.89 10.53
N PHE A 151 12.22 -3.57 10.25
CA PHE A 151 13.26 -3.46 11.26
C PHE A 151 13.09 -2.21 12.14
N GLU A 152 12.79 -1.06 11.55
CA GLU A 152 12.46 0.16 12.29
C GLU A 152 11.24 -0.06 13.19
N LEU A 153 10.23 -0.79 12.73
CA LEU A 153 9.08 -1.14 13.56
C LEU A 153 9.51 -2.00 14.75
N ALA A 154 10.35 -3.02 14.53
CA ALA A 154 10.86 -3.85 15.61
C ALA A 154 11.65 -3.04 16.65
N GLU A 155 12.47 -2.09 16.21
CA GLU A 155 13.21 -1.18 17.11
C GLU A 155 12.26 -0.27 17.89
N ILE A 156 11.25 0.29 17.23
CA ILE A 156 10.22 1.09 17.91
C ILE A 156 9.49 0.24 18.96
N LEU A 157 9.13 -1.00 18.64
CA LEU A 157 8.49 -1.92 19.57
C LEU A 157 9.39 -2.26 20.76
N LEU A 158 10.67 -2.56 20.53
CA LEU A 158 11.64 -2.83 21.60
C LEU A 158 11.91 -1.61 22.48
N SER A 159 11.92 -0.41 21.91
CA SER A 159 12.07 0.83 22.68
C SER A 159 10.89 1.10 23.61
N GLN A 160 9.69 0.61 23.26
CA GLN A 160 8.48 0.76 24.06
C GLN A 160 8.28 -0.39 25.05
N LYS A 161 8.65 -1.62 24.67
CA LYS A 161 8.59 -2.82 25.51
C LYS A 161 9.90 -3.60 25.38
N PRO A 162 10.89 -3.36 26.28
CA PRO A 162 12.21 -3.99 26.20
C PRO A 162 12.18 -5.51 26.41
N GLU A 163 11.18 -6.01 27.14
CA GLU A 163 10.99 -7.44 27.44
C GLU A 163 10.47 -8.27 26.26
N LEU A 164 10.17 -7.61 25.14
CA LEU A 164 9.53 -8.23 23.99
C LEU A 164 10.52 -9.14 23.25
N LYS A 165 10.12 -10.40 23.01
CA LYS A 165 10.95 -11.37 22.30
C LYS A 165 10.94 -11.08 20.80
N LEU A 166 12.12 -10.87 20.22
CA LEU A 166 12.29 -10.58 18.80
C LEU A 166 12.97 -11.74 18.07
N ASP A 167 12.20 -12.51 17.31
CA ASP A 167 12.73 -13.60 16.49
C ASP A 167 12.96 -13.14 15.05
N ARG A 168 14.20 -13.25 14.57
CA ARG A 168 14.60 -12.91 13.21
C ARG A 168 14.86 -14.18 12.42
N LEU A 169 13.83 -14.67 11.73
CA LEU A 169 13.85 -15.95 11.02
C LEU A 169 14.54 -15.87 9.64
N GLY A 170 14.93 -14.67 9.21
CA GLY A 170 15.61 -14.46 7.94
C GLY A 170 14.69 -14.73 6.75
N ARG A 171 15.09 -15.65 5.86
CA ARG A 171 14.36 -15.97 4.63
C ARG A 171 13.74 -17.36 4.75
N LEU A 172 12.42 -17.43 4.59
CA LEU A 172 11.62 -18.66 4.58
C LEU A 172 11.02 -18.90 3.20
#